data_AF-A0A3D0ZYR5-F1
#
_entry.id   AF-A0A3D0ZYR5-F1
#
_cell.length_a   1.000
_cell.length_b   1.000
_cell.length_c   1.000
_cell.angle_alpha   90.00
_cell.angle_beta   90.00
_cell.angle_gamma   90.00
#
_symmetry.space_group_name_H-M   'P 1'
#
loop_
_entity.id
_entity.type
_entity.pdbx_description
1 polymer ?
#
loop_
_entity_poly.entity_id
_entity_poly.type
_entity_poly.pdbx_seq_one_letter_code
_entity_poly.pdbx_strand_id
1 'polypeptide(L)'
;DIWSLAGSTEENWRMVLEGSTGHSGAFGRQVSLTRQSADSIETSNLLEALEQQAGDEAILLQGEGVFIDGQENRFLALEFSDGAYHHRDESTYYERSQLLNLARNGRLVLTLTGRVGKNVGYDDPQPAIWPQSHIGTQTRNVDLPFLTDELTLTFNARHVTDGASVFVNGKRIEADVRCAGGSLPFCEEELLRVSLAALPETGGLHFLQLKNASGLFSNDMMFFVEQQLAPSRQGNLIESGGTFSNEFNDHWNTVELVTDSISVVSGEVLVAVRRQSVDPWRAQLSHSIMVQEGQTYTICYEAKAEGPRVMTAYVDSNLDDYRNLSGGQFTANLLASSQSYSHTFEATGTDLRARVAFNFAQSALDVTIDNIGVYEGHACGSPDP
;
A
#
# COMPACT_ATOMS: atom_id res chain seq x y z
N ASP A 1 13.74 25.04 7.68
CA ASP A 1 13.19 24.18 8.75
C ASP A 1 14.03 22.89 8.78
N ILE A 2 14.28 22.29 9.93
CA ILE A 2 15.08 21.05 10.01
C ILE A 2 14.45 19.91 9.20
N TRP A 3 13.13 19.98 9.02
CA TRP A 3 12.34 19.00 8.25
C TRP A 3 12.37 19.24 6.74
N SER A 4 12.46 20.50 6.29
CA SER A 4 12.73 20.79 4.87
C SER A 4 14.13 20.36 4.46
N LEU A 5 15.10 20.44 5.39
CA LEU A 5 16.47 19.96 5.20
C LEU A 5 16.55 18.42 5.20
N ALA A 6 15.56 17.72 5.77
CA ALA A 6 15.43 16.27 5.75
C ALA A 6 14.63 15.75 4.53
N GLY A 7 14.29 16.61 3.57
CA GLY A 7 13.61 16.21 2.34
C GLY A 7 12.09 15.98 2.47
N SER A 8 11.47 16.39 3.57
CA SER A 8 10.00 16.32 3.68
C SER A 8 9.33 17.39 2.81
N THR A 9 8.35 16.98 2.01
CA THR A 9 7.44 17.88 1.29
C THR A 9 6.29 18.32 2.21
N GLU A 10 5.61 19.41 1.86
CA GLU A 10 4.41 19.86 2.58
C GLU A 10 3.32 18.77 2.58
N GLU A 11 3.21 18.00 1.49
CA GLU A 11 2.30 16.86 1.37
C GLU A 11 2.69 15.69 2.29
N ASN A 12 3.97 15.33 2.33
CA ASN A 12 4.47 14.31 3.26
C ASN A 12 4.27 14.74 4.71
N TRP A 13 4.45 16.03 5.01
CA TRP A 13 4.19 16.55 6.34
C TRP A 13 2.70 16.56 6.68
N ARG A 14 1.83 16.89 5.72
CA ARG A 14 0.38 16.80 5.91
C ARG A 14 -0.05 15.36 6.15
N MET A 15 0.56 14.39 5.48
CA MET A 15 0.37 12.96 5.75
C MET A 15 0.79 12.58 7.17
N VAL A 16 1.90 13.12 7.70
CA VAL A 16 2.31 12.88 9.09
C VAL A 16 1.35 13.53 10.10
N LEU A 17 0.81 14.70 9.79
CA LEU A 17 -0.14 15.41 10.65
C LEU A 17 -1.55 14.80 10.62
N GLU A 18 -1.99 14.29 9.47
CA GLU A 18 -3.33 13.71 9.27
C GLU A 18 -3.33 12.20 9.55
N GLY A 19 -2.19 11.53 9.35
CA GLY A 19 -2.00 10.10 9.57
C GLY A 19 -1.82 9.78 11.05
N SER A 20 -2.26 8.58 11.45
CA SER A 20 -2.06 8.05 12.80
C SER A 20 -2.64 8.90 13.95
N THR A 21 -3.66 9.73 13.70
CA THR A 21 -4.39 10.45 14.77
C THR A 21 -5.27 9.52 15.61
N GLY A 22 -5.39 8.25 15.21
CA GLY A 22 -6.26 7.24 15.83
C GLY A 22 -7.75 7.39 15.53
N HIS A 23 -8.13 8.36 14.70
CA HIS A 23 -9.51 8.58 14.30
C HIS A 23 -9.78 7.94 12.93
N SER A 24 -10.98 7.39 12.75
CA SER A 24 -11.45 7.00 11.42
C SER A 24 -11.51 8.23 10.50
N GLY A 25 -11.21 8.05 9.21
CA GLY A 25 -11.44 9.08 8.21
C GLY A 25 -12.91 9.49 8.04
N ALA A 26 -13.85 8.72 8.62
CA ALA A 26 -15.26 9.04 8.70
C ALA A 26 -15.64 9.88 9.94
N PHE A 27 -14.72 10.08 10.88
CA PHE A 27 -14.96 10.94 12.05
C PHE A 27 -15.24 12.38 11.62
N GLY A 28 -16.28 12.98 12.21
CA GLY A 28 -16.73 14.33 11.91
C GLY A 28 -17.40 14.49 10.55
N ARG A 29 -17.44 13.46 9.68
CA ARG A 29 -18.20 13.51 8.44
C ARG A 29 -19.68 13.54 8.72
N GLN A 30 -20.40 14.37 7.98
CA GLN A 30 -21.83 14.61 8.19
C GLN A 30 -22.61 14.47 6.90
N VAL A 31 -23.82 13.94 7.02
CA VAL A 31 -24.81 13.94 5.94
C VAL A 31 -26.14 14.43 6.49
N SER A 32 -26.73 15.41 5.81
CA SER A 32 -28.02 16.00 6.21
C SER A 32 -29.11 15.55 5.27
N LEU A 33 -30.16 14.93 5.80
CA LEU A 33 -31.36 14.56 5.08
C LEU A 33 -32.38 15.70 5.20
N THR A 34 -32.63 16.36 4.08
CA THR A 34 -33.62 17.43 3.93
C THR A 34 -34.42 17.21 2.66
N ARG A 35 -35.45 18.05 2.42
CA ARG A 35 -36.18 18.05 1.16
C ARG A 35 -35.27 18.23 -0.07
N GLN A 36 -34.14 18.95 0.07
CA GLN A 36 -33.23 19.23 -1.05
C GLN A 36 -32.20 18.12 -1.27
N SER A 37 -31.76 17.45 -0.21
CA SER A 37 -30.65 16.50 -0.29
C SER A 37 -31.08 15.03 -0.35
N ALA A 38 -32.30 14.70 0.08
CA ALA A 38 -32.75 13.31 0.23
C ALA A 38 -32.76 12.49 -1.07
N ASP A 39 -32.77 13.15 -2.24
CA ASP A 39 -32.69 12.50 -3.56
C ASP A 39 -31.36 12.75 -4.30
N SER A 40 -30.39 13.39 -3.65
CA SER A 40 -29.08 13.62 -4.25
C SER A 40 -28.20 12.37 -4.20
N ILE A 41 -27.42 12.15 -5.27
CA ILE A 41 -26.50 11.02 -5.40
C ILE A 41 -25.40 11.13 -4.34
N GLU A 42 -24.91 12.35 -4.08
CA GLU A 42 -23.87 12.64 -3.10
C GLU A 42 -24.31 12.25 -1.69
N THR A 43 -25.58 12.56 -1.33
CA THR A 43 -26.17 12.16 -0.04
C THR A 43 -26.28 10.65 0.04
N SER A 44 -26.74 9.98 -1.03
CA SER A 44 -26.87 8.53 -1.05
C SER A 44 -25.53 7.83 -0.84
N ASN A 45 -24.49 8.27 -1.57
CA ASN A 45 -23.15 7.70 -1.51
C ASN A 45 -22.50 7.94 -0.14
N LEU A 46 -22.60 9.16 0.41
CA LEU A 46 -22.03 9.46 1.71
C LEU A 46 -22.76 8.73 2.85
N LEU A 47 -24.09 8.64 2.78
CA LEU A 47 -24.88 7.90 3.75
C LEU A 47 -24.53 6.40 3.74
N GLU A 48 -24.43 5.79 2.56
CA GLU A 48 -24.02 4.40 2.41
C GLU A 48 -22.60 4.16 2.97
N ALA A 49 -21.64 5.04 2.67
CA ALA A 49 -20.30 4.94 3.21
C ALA A 49 -20.26 5.07 4.75
N LEU A 50 -21.06 5.97 5.33
CA LEU A 50 -21.15 6.14 6.79
C LEU A 50 -21.85 4.96 7.47
N GLU A 51 -22.91 4.42 6.87
CA GLU A 51 -23.59 3.21 7.34
C GLU A 51 -22.65 2.00 7.32
N GLN A 52 -21.87 1.83 6.24
CA GLN A 52 -20.86 0.77 6.15
C GLN A 52 -19.79 0.91 7.25
N GLN A 53 -19.24 2.11 7.43
CA GLN A 53 -18.23 2.36 8.47
C GLN A 53 -18.78 2.18 9.89
N ALA A 54 -20.06 2.48 10.12
CA ALA A 54 -20.73 2.20 11.39
C ALA A 54 -20.97 0.70 11.60
N GLY A 55 -21.36 -0.03 10.54
CA GLY A 55 -21.50 -1.49 10.57
C GLY A 55 -20.17 -2.21 10.84
N ASP A 56 -19.06 -1.65 10.33
CA ASP A 56 -17.70 -2.09 10.62
C ASP A 56 -17.22 -1.62 12.01
N GLU A 57 -18.07 -0.98 12.82
CA GLU A 57 -17.74 -0.39 14.13
C GLU A 57 -16.57 0.62 14.11
N ALA A 58 -16.23 1.17 12.94
CA ALA A 58 -15.18 2.17 12.80
C ALA A 58 -15.58 3.52 13.42
N ILE A 59 -16.88 3.84 13.39
CA ILE A 59 -17.48 5.04 13.96
C ILE A 59 -18.79 4.70 14.67
N LEU A 60 -19.25 5.63 15.52
CA LEU A 60 -20.64 5.70 15.95
C LEU A 60 -21.38 6.66 15.01
N LEU A 61 -22.33 6.16 14.21
CA LEU A 61 -23.13 7.02 13.35
C LEU A 61 -24.39 7.48 14.12
N GLN A 62 -24.38 8.74 14.54
CA GLN A 62 -25.44 9.33 15.36
C GLN A 62 -26.17 10.44 14.62
N GLY A 63 -27.48 10.51 14.79
CA GLY A 63 -28.35 11.49 14.15
C GLY A 63 -29.01 12.45 15.12
N GLU A 64 -29.03 13.72 14.75
CA GLU A 64 -29.80 14.77 15.42
C GLU A 64 -30.75 15.43 14.42
N GLY A 65 -32.03 15.47 14.74
CA GLY A 65 -33.04 15.98 13.82
C GLY A 65 -34.30 16.50 14.50
N VAL A 66 -35.24 16.94 13.66
CA VAL A 66 -36.55 17.44 14.08
C VAL A 66 -37.63 17.03 13.09
N PHE A 67 -38.75 16.54 13.61
CA PHE A 67 -39.96 16.35 12.83
C PHE A 67 -40.67 17.69 12.60
N ILE A 68 -41.17 17.87 11.39
CA ILE A 68 -41.91 19.07 10.98
C ILE A 68 -43.36 18.65 10.73
N ASP A 69 -44.23 18.86 11.72
CA ASP A 69 -45.66 18.53 11.65
C ASP A 69 -46.61 19.75 11.78
N GLY A 70 -46.05 20.96 11.90
CA GLY A 70 -46.80 22.22 11.87
C GLY A 70 -47.56 22.57 13.15
N GLN A 71 -47.52 21.72 14.18
CA GLN A 71 -48.13 22.00 15.49
C GLN A 71 -47.05 22.11 16.57
N GLU A 72 -46.09 21.18 16.63
CA GLU A 72 -44.96 21.21 17.57
C GLU A 72 -43.69 20.58 16.99
N ASN A 73 -42.52 21.13 17.32
CA ASN A 73 -41.24 20.55 16.91
C ASN A 73 -40.88 19.38 17.83
N ARG A 74 -40.91 18.15 17.31
CA ARG A 74 -40.43 16.97 18.03
C ARG A 74 -38.99 16.65 17.64
N PHE A 75 -38.07 16.76 18.60
CA PHE A 75 -36.66 16.39 18.39
C PHE A 75 -36.50 14.88 18.18
N LEU A 76 -35.45 14.52 17.45
CA LEU A 76 -35.13 13.16 17.06
C LEU A 76 -33.64 12.92 17.31
N ALA A 77 -33.33 11.86 18.07
CA ALA A 77 -31.97 11.45 18.42
C ALA A 77 -31.79 9.98 18.04
N LEU A 78 -30.99 9.71 17.00
CA LEU A 78 -30.83 8.37 16.43
C LEU A 78 -29.40 7.85 16.58
N GLU A 79 -29.24 6.54 16.57
CA GLU A 79 -27.97 5.84 16.41
C GLU A 79 -28.16 4.70 15.42
N PHE A 80 -27.25 4.58 14.46
CA PHE A 80 -27.27 3.47 13.51
C PHE A 80 -26.61 2.23 14.14
N SER A 81 -27.35 1.13 14.18
CA SER A 81 -26.88 -0.19 14.60
C SER A 81 -27.72 -1.25 13.90
N ASP A 82 -27.14 -2.42 13.65
CA ASP A 82 -27.84 -3.59 13.06
C ASP A 82 -28.64 -3.27 11.78
N GLY A 83 -28.15 -2.35 10.95
CA GLY A 83 -28.78 -1.97 9.67
C GLY A 83 -29.96 -1.00 9.79
N ALA A 84 -30.25 -0.47 10.97
CA ALA A 84 -31.35 0.46 11.21
C ALA A 84 -30.95 1.64 12.10
N TYR A 85 -31.80 2.68 12.12
CA TYR A 85 -31.62 3.86 12.96
C TYR A 85 -32.49 3.76 14.21
N HIS A 86 -31.89 3.40 15.32
CA HIS A 86 -32.55 3.26 16.62
C HIS A 86 -32.65 4.60 17.33
N HIS A 87 -33.79 4.89 17.93
CA HIS A 87 -33.92 6.03 18.83
C HIS A 87 -33.09 5.79 20.08
N ARG A 88 -32.31 6.79 20.52
CA ARG A 88 -31.40 6.60 21.66
C ARG A 88 -32.12 6.43 23.01
N ASP A 89 -33.31 7.01 23.13
CA ASP A 89 -34.11 7.00 24.38
C ASP A 89 -35.40 6.17 24.29
N GLU A 90 -35.69 5.57 23.13
CA GLU A 90 -36.94 4.85 22.90
C GLU A 90 -36.67 3.51 22.21
N SER A 91 -37.57 2.55 22.34
CA SER A 91 -37.47 1.27 21.62
C SER A 91 -37.92 1.36 20.15
N THR A 92 -37.99 2.57 19.59
CA THR A 92 -38.41 2.81 18.21
C THR A 92 -37.20 2.82 17.28
N TYR A 93 -37.38 2.35 16.06
CA TYR A 93 -36.35 2.40 15.02
C TYR A 93 -36.95 2.85 13.70
N TYR A 94 -36.07 3.34 12.83
CA TYR A 94 -36.41 3.78 11.48
C TYR A 94 -35.48 3.10 10.48
N GLU A 95 -36.05 2.64 9.38
CA GLU A 95 -35.27 2.24 8.22
C GLU A 95 -34.79 3.48 7.45
N ARG A 96 -33.66 3.34 6.75
CA ARG A 96 -33.13 4.39 5.84
C ARG A 96 -34.20 4.92 4.89
N SER A 97 -34.99 4.02 4.30
CA SER A 97 -36.05 4.35 3.34
C SER A 97 -37.12 5.26 3.94
N GLN A 98 -37.47 5.04 5.21
CA GLN A 98 -38.46 5.82 5.96
C GLN A 98 -37.94 7.22 6.26
N LEU A 99 -36.70 7.35 6.74
CA LEU A 99 -36.07 8.64 7.02
C LEU A 99 -35.95 9.47 5.74
N LEU A 100 -35.51 8.86 4.64
CA LEU A 100 -35.44 9.54 3.33
C LEU A 100 -36.82 9.98 2.86
N ASN A 101 -37.85 9.14 2.99
CA ASN A 101 -39.22 9.51 2.61
C ASN A 101 -39.75 10.69 3.45
N LEU A 102 -39.51 10.69 4.76
CA LEU A 102 -39.88 11.80 5.63
C LEU A 102 -39.16 13.09 5.24
N ALA A 103 -37.87 13.02 4.95
CA ALA A 103 -37.06 14.16 4.51
C ALA A 103 -37.51 14.71 3.15
N ARG A 104 -37.78 13.84 2.16
CA ARG A 104 -38.32 14.19 0.84
C ARG A 104 -39.61 15.00 0.94
N ASN A 105 -40.52 14.58 1.81
CA ASN A 105 -41.78 15.29 2.03
C ASN A 105 -41.60 16.57 2.87
N GLY A 106 -40.38 16.86 3.34
CA GLY A 106 -40.05 17.96 4.25
C GLY A 106 -40.74 17.85 5.60
N ARG A 107 -40.98 16.61 6.05
CA ARG A 107 -41.51 16.26 7.38
C ARG A 107 -40.39 15.96 8.38
N LEU A 108 -39.15 15.92 7.92
CA LEU A 108 -37.95 15.66 8.71
C LEU A 108 -36.78 16.50 8.19
N VAL A 109 -36.01 17.05 9.11
CA VAL A 109 -34.62 17.45 8.87
C VAL A 109 -33.77 16.66 9.86
N LEU A 110 -32.79 15.91 9.36
CA LEU A 110 -31.92 15.04 10.17
C LEU A 110 -30.47 15.21 9.71
N THR A 111 -29.55 15.46 10.61
CA THR A 111 -28.12 15.42 10.33
C THR A 111 -27.51 14.22 11.03
N LEU A 112 -26.91 13.34 10.25
CA LEU A 112 -26.14 12.19 10.73
C LEU A 112 -24.67 12.57 10.75
N THR A 113 -23.98 12.25 11.84
CA THR A 113 -22.56 12.56 12.07
C THR A 113 -21.82 11.28 12.47
N GLY A 114 -20.70 11.01 11.81
CA GLY A 114 -19.75 9.99 12.26
C GLY A 114 -19.00 10.48 13.50
N ARG A 115 -19.18 9.81 14.63
CA ARG A 115 -18.57 10.15 15.92
C ARG A 115 -17.59 9.08 16.37
N VAL A 116 -16.70 9.47 17.26
CA VAL A 116 -15.78 8.55 17.94
C VAL A 116 -16.45 7.95 19.17
N GLY A 117 -15.99 6.77 19.59
CA GLY A 117 -16.43 6.16 20.82
C GLY A 117 -15.93 6.91 22.07
N LYS A 118 -16.38 6.44 23.24
CA LYS A 118 -16.13 7.11 24.53
C LYS A 118 -14.72 6.90 25.09
N ASN A 119 -14.01 5.84 24.65
CA ASN A 119 -12.72 5.45 25.20
C ASN A 119 -11.61 6.17 24.43
N VAL A 120 -11.43 7.46 24.71
CA VAL A 120 -10.43 8.32 24.08
C VAL A 120 -9.76 9.20 25.12
N GLY A 121 -8.46 9.44 24.97
CA GLY A 121 -7.72 10.41 25.77
C GLY A 121 -6.56 9.79 26.54
N TYR A 122 -6.19 10.39 27.66
CA TYR A 122 -5.02 9.97 28.44
C TYR A 122 -5.17 8.56 29.03
N ASP A 123 -6.37 8.23 29.53
CA ASP A 123 -6.65 6.93 30.14
C ASP A 123 -6.93 5.83 29.09
N ASP A 124 -7.28 6.24 27.87
CA ASP A 124 -7.54 5.37 26.72
C ASP A 124 -6.61 5.77 25.55
N PRO A 125 -5.30 5.53 25.70
CA PRO A 125 -4.33 5.91 24.69
C PRO A 125 -4.56 5.16 23.38
N GLN A 126 -4.12 5.78 22.30
CA GLN A 126 -4.14 5.18 20.98
C GLN A 126 -3.30 3.87 20.96
N PRO A 127 -3.83 2.77 20.40
CA PRO A 127 -3.00 1.60 20.17
C PRO A 127 -1.88 1.93 19.17
N ALA A 128 -0.72 1.30 19.32
CA ALA A 128 0.40 1.46 18.41
C ALA A 128 0.86 0.08 17.96
N ILE A 129 1.14 -0.09 16.66
CA ILE A 129 1.57 -1.34 16.06
C ILE A 129 2.76 -1.10 15.13
N TRP A 130 3.74 -1.99 15.12
CA TRP A 130 4.89 -1.91 14.23
C TRP A 130 5.50 -3.29 14.01
N PRO A 131 6.31 -3.49 12.95
CA PRO A 131 6.97 -4.76 12.71
C PRO A 131 7.86 -5.20 13.87
N GLN A 132 8.33 -6.46 13.84
CA GLN A 132 9.19 -7.03 14.88
C GLN A 132 10.58 -6.41 14.91
N SER A 133 10.67 -5.17 15.39
CA SER A 133 11.90 -4.39 15.45
C SER A 133 11.83 -3.35 16.57
N HIS A 134 12.98 -2.77 16.88
CA HIS A 134 13.04 -1.66 17.82
C HIS A 134 12.42 -0.40 17.18
N ILE A 135 11.38 0.15 17.82
CA ILE A 135 10.56 1.28 17.33
C ILE A 135 11.35 2.54 16.90
N GLY A 136 12.57 2.72 17.39
CA GLY A 136 13.42 3.88 17.10
C GLY A 136 14.61 3.61 16.19
N THR A 137 14.82 2.37 15.75
CA THR A 137 15.95 2.03 14.88
C THR A 137 15.61 2.42 13.44
N GLN A 138 16.24 3.49 12.96
CA GLN A 138 16.22 3.81 11.53
C GLN A 138 17.05 2.78 10.79
N THR A 139 16.35 1.86 10.13
CA THR A 139 16.93 0.94 9.17
C THR A 139 16.67 1.48 7.77
N ARG A 140 17.56 1.18 6.82
CA ARG A 140 17.24 1.34 5.40
C ARG A 140 16.13 0.40 4.95
N ASN A 141 15.88 -0.66 5.72
CA ASN A 141 14.97 -1.75 5.39
C ASN A 141 13.86 -1.82 6.44
N VAL A 142 12.62 -1.60 6.04
CA VAL A 142 11.46 -1.86 6.90
C VAL A 142 11.19 -3.35 6.84
N ASP A 143 11.36 -4.06 7.95
CA ASP A 143 10.98 -5.47 8.04
C ASP A 143 9.46 -5.56 7.90
N LEU A 144 8.98 -6.09 6.78
CA LEU A 144 7.55 -6.24 6.54
C LEU A 144 7.09 -7.61 7.07
N PRO A 145 6.01 -7.69 7.88
CA PRO A 145 5.45 -8.97 8.28
C PRO A 145 4.81 -9.67 7.08
N PHE A 146 5.09 -10.95 6.90
CA PHE A 146 4.40 -11.81 5.93
C PHE A 146 3.29 -12.58 6.66
N LEU A 147 2.11 -12.67 6.06
CA LEU A 147 1.05 -13.56 6.53
C LEU A 147 1.55 -15.00 6.43
N THR A 148 1.48 -15.74 7.53
CA THR A 148 1.85 -17.17 7.55
C THR A 148 0.75 -18.04 6.95
N ASP A 149 1.08 -19.29 6.64
CA ASP A 149 0.09 -20.27 6.14
C ASP A 149 -1.03 -20.55 7.15
N GLU A 150 -0.77 -20.35 8.45
CA GLU A 150 -1.78 -20.38 9.51
C GLU A 150 -2.56 -19.06 9.64
N LEU A 151 -2.51 -18.19 8.63
CA LEU A 151 -3.18 -16.88 8.58
C LEU A 151 -2.86 -15.99 9.79
N THR A 152 -1.63 -16.11 10.29
CA THR A 152 -1.17 -15.40 11.48
C THR A 152 -0.13 -14.35 11.12
N LEU A 153 -0.31 -13.14 11.67
CA LEU A 153 0.70 -12.09 11.76
C LEU A 153 1.21 -12.01 13.19
N THR A 154 2.52 -11.85 13.36
CA THR A 154 3.13 -11.56 14.66
C THR A 154 3.96 -10.29 14.56
N PHE A 155 3.69 -9.32 15.41
CA PHE A 155 4.30 -7.99 15.36
C PHE A 155 4.27 -7.33 16.74
N ASN A 156 4.94 -6.19 16.89
CA ASN A 156 4.95 -5.49 18.17
C ASN A 156 3.73 -4.56 18.31
N ALA A 157 3.18 -4.46 19.52
CA ALA A 157 2.05 -3.61 19.81
C ALA A 157 2.03 -3.07 21.26
N ARG A 158 1.45 -1.88 21.42
CA ARG A 158 1.15 -1.25 22.73
C ARG A 158 -0.28 -0.75 22.78
N HIS A 159 -0.80 -0.66 24.00
CA HIS A 159 -2.12 -0.10 24.30
C HIS A 159 -3.28 -0.79 23.57
N VAL A 160 -3.09 -2.03 23.12
CA VAL A 160 -4.17 -2.85 22.54
C VAL A 160 -4.94 -3.48 23.69
N THR A 161 -6.26 -3.32 23.73
CA THR A 161 -7.12 -3.85 24.79
C THR A 161 -7.87 -5.09 24.33
N ASP A 162 -8.45 -5.82 25.30
CA ASP A 162 -9.33 -6.95 25.00
C ASP A 162 -10.54 -6.50 24.17
N GLY A 163 -10.95 -7.33 23.21
CA GLY A 163 -11.99 -6.99 22.24
C GLY A 163 -11.57 -6.00 21.15
N ALA A 164 -10.27 -5.81 20.91
CA ALA A 164 -9.80 -5.01 19.78
C ALA A 164 -10.23 -5.64 18.44
N SER A 165 -10.78 -4.81 17.55
CA SER A 165 -11.18 -5.19 16.19
C SER A 165 -10.02 -5.01 15.22
N VAL A 166 -9.95 -5.87 14.21
CA VAL A 166 -8.92 -5.83 13.16
C VAL A 166 -9.51 -5.27 11.88
N PHE A 167 -8.77 -4.37 11.26
CA PHE A 167 -9.09 -3.78 9.97
C PHE A 167 -7.97 -4.07 8.98
N VAL A 168 -8.35 -4.54 7.79
CA VAL A 168 -7.43 -4.69 6.65
C VAL A 168 -7.93 -3.82 5.52
N ASN A 169 -7.06 -2.94 5.02
CA ASN A 169 -7.38 -1.95 3.98
C ASN A 169 -8.63 -1.12 4.32
N GLY A 170 -8.79 -0.76 5.60
CA GLY A 170 -9.91 0.06 6.10
C GLY A 170 -11.24 -0.67 6.29
N LYS A 171 -11.30 -1.99 6.07
CA LYS A 171 -12.48 -2.81 6.30
C LYS A 171 -12.28 -3.72 7.51
N ARG A 172 -13.29 -3.83 8.39
CA ARG A 172 -13.25 -4.77 9.51
C ARG A 172 -13.22 -6.20 8.99
N ILE A 173 -12.38 -7.02 9.59
CA ILE A 173 -12.32 -8.46 9.31
C ILE A 173 -12.45 -9.25 10.60
N GLU A 174 -12.96 -10.47 10.46
CA GLU A 174 -12.99 -11.45 11.54
C GLU A 174 -11.57 -11.93 11.83
N ALA A 175 -11.09 -11.74 13.06
CA ALA A 175 -9.76 -12.12 13.49
C ALA A 175 -9.70 -12.29 15.01
N ASP A 176 -8.76 -13.11 15.46
CA ASP A 176 -8.41 -13.27 16.87
C ASP A 176 -7.16 -12.44 17.19
N VAL A 177 -7.26 -11.62 18.24
CA VAL A 177 -6.17 -10.73 18.70
C VAL A 177 -5.72 -11.19 20.08
N ARG A 178 -4.48 -11.66 20.19
CA ARG A 178 -3.90 -12.16 21.45
C ARG A 178 -2.45 -11.75 21.59
N CYS A 179 -1.96 -11.70 22.81
CA CYS A 179 -0.53 -11.62 23.02
C CYS A 179 0.14 -12.95 22.60
N ALA A 180 1.36 -12.87 22.05
CA ALA A 180 2.18 -14.05 21.82
C ALA A 180 2.60 -14.71 23.15
N GLY A 181 2.84 -13.88 24.18
CA GLY A 181 3.01 -14.26 25.58
C GLY A 181 2.36 -13.23 26.52
N GLY A 182 1.91 -13.65 27.70
CA GLY A 182 1.14 -12.79 28.61
C GLY A 182 -0.33 -12.59 28.20
N SER A 183 -0.91 -11.44 28.52
CA SER A 183 -2.34 -11.12 28.26
C SER A 183 -2.54 -9.64 27.98
N LEU A 184 -3.50 -9.31 27.11
CA LEU A 184 -3.86 -7.91 26.83
C LEU A 184 -4.30 -7.19 28.13
N PRO A 185 -3.94 -5.90 28.30
CA PRO A 185 -3.18 -5.05 27.39
C PRO A 185 -1.65 -5.13 27.55
N PHE A 186 -1.14 -6.05 28.38
CA PHE A 186 0.27 -6.15 28.77
C PHE A 186 0.92 -7.40 28.17
N CYS A 187 1.15 -7.39 26.86
CA CYS A 187 1.85 -8.47 26.18
C CYS A 187 3.32 -8.53 26.62
N GLU A 188 3.83 -9.73 26.84
CA GLU A 188 5.26 -9.96 27.05
C GLU A 188 6.02 -9.54 25.79
N GLU A 189 7.14 -8.82 25.98
CA GLU A 189 7.96 -8.26 24.89
C GLU A 189 7.19 -7.40 23.88
N GLU A 190 5.98 -6.94 24.25
CA GLU A 190 5.08 -6.20 23.37
C GLU A 190 4.68 -6.99 22.13
N LEU A 191 4.77 -8.32 22.16
CA LEU A 191 4.47 -9.15 20.98
C LEU A 191 2.99 -9.52 20.93
N LEU A 192 2.36 -9.10 19.84
CA LEU A 192 0.97 -9.40 19.51
C LEU A 192 0.91 -10.42 18.37
N ARG A 193 -0.05 -11.33 18.45
CA ARG A 193 -0.44 -12.27 17.42
C ARG A 193 -1.86 -11.94 16.96
N VAL A 194 -2.02 -11.73 15.67
CA VAL A 194 -3.32 -11.55 15.02
C VAL A 194 -3.54 -12.70 14.05
N SER A 195 -4.60 -13.48 14.26
CA SER A 195 -4.95 -14.62 13.42
C SER A 195 -6.22 -14.30 12.64
N LEU A 196 -6.12 -14.21 11.32
CA LEU A 196 -7.24 -13.87 10.45
C LEU A 196 -8.15 -15.09 10.27
N ALA A 197 -9.47 -14.89 10.28
CA ALA A 197 -10.42 -15.99 10.05
C ALA A 197 -10.42 -16.48 8.59
N ALA A 198 -10.02 -15.61 7.66
CA ALA A 198 -9.94 -15.91 6.23
C ALA A 198 -8.75 -15.19 5.61
N LEU A 199 -8.22 -15.79 4.54
CA LEU A 199 -7.19 -15.20 3.69
C LEU A 199 -7.76 -13.96 2.97
N PRO A 200 -7.02 -12.84 2.88
CA PRO A 200 -7.44 -11.69 2.08
C PRO A 200 -7.74 -12.07 0.63
N GLU A 201 -8.64 -11.34 -0.05
CA GLU A 201 -9.11 -11.66 -1.41
C GLU A 201 -8.05 -11.48 -2.50
N THR A 202 -6.96 -10.79 -2.18
CA THR A 202 -5.83 -10.53 -3.09
C THR A 202 -4.53 -10.75 -2.34
N GLY A 203 -3.47 -11.04 -3.08
CA GLY A 203 -2.11 -11.00 -2.57
C GLY A 203 -1.52 -9.61 -2.50
N GLY A 204 -0.25 -9.55 -2.13
CA GLY A 204 0.54 -8.33 -2.17
C GLY A 204 0.54 -7.56 -0.85
N LEU A 205 0.69 -6.24 -0.96
CA LEU A 205 0.78 -5.35 0.19
C LEU A 205 -0.63 -4.99 0.72
N HIS A 206 -0.81 -5.13 2.02
CA HIS A 206 -2.02 -4.74 2.74
C HIS A 206 -1.69 -3.83 3.92
N PHE A 207 -2.64 -2.99 4.31
CA PHE A 207 -2.56 -2.18 5.53
C PHE A 207 -3.41 -2.79 6.63
N LEU A 208 -2.81 -2.97 7.80
CA LEU A 208 -3.44 -3.42 9.03
C LEU A 208 -3.64 -2.23 9.98
N GLN A 209 -4.82 -2.17 10.60
CA GLN A 209 -5.08 -1.34 11.76
C GLN A 209 -5.78 -2.15 12.84
N LEU A 210 -5.53 -1.83 14.10
CA LEU A 210 -6.29 -2.32 15.24
C LEU A 210 -7.14 -1.20 15.80
N LYS A 211 -8.34 -1.51 16.28
CA LYS A 211 -9.20 -0.55 16.96
C LYS A 211 -9.63 -1.10 18.30
N ASN A 212 -9.32 -0.39 19.37
CA ASN A 212 -9.84 -0.74 20.70
C ASN A 212 -11.36 -0.55 20.74
N ALA A 213 -12.05 -1.41 21.50
CA ALA A 213 -13.50 -1.35 21.65
C ALA A 213 -13.93 0.06 22.10
N SER A 214 -14.86 0.67 21.34
CA SER A 214 -15.32 2.06 21.54
C SER A 214 -14.20 3.11 21.67
N GLY A 215 -13.01 2.86 21.14
CA GLY A 215 -11.86 3.75 21.24
C GLY A 215 -11.18 4.04 19.91
N LEU A 216 -9.90 4.39 19.98
CA LEU A 216 -9.07 4.82 18.85
C LEU A 216 -8.54 3.64 18.01
N PHE A 217 -8.26 3.94 16.74
CA PHE A 217 -7.48 3.12 15.82
C PHE A 217 -5.98 3.24 16.10
N SER A 218 -5.22 2.24 15.68
CA SER A 218 -3.77 2.31 15.66
C SER A 218 -3.26 3.17 14.50
N ASN A 219 -1.94 3.34 14.43
CA ASN A 219 -1.29 3.67 13.17
C ASN A 219 -1.51 2.54 12.13
N ASP A 220 -1.25 2.85 10.87
CA ASP A 220 -1.19 1.86 9.80
C ASP A 220 0.11 1.05 9.90
N MET A 221 0.01 -0.27 9.80
CA MET A 221 1.14 -1.15 9.59
C MET A 221 0.93 -1.94 8.31
N MET A 222 1.94 -1.95 7.45
CA MET A 222 1.89 -2.78 6.24
C MET A 222 2.16 -4.26 6.59
N PHE A 223 1.58 -5.19 5.83
CA PHE A 223 1.96 -6.59 5.81
C PHE A 223 1.82 -7.16 4.39
N PHE A 224 2.49 -8.28 4.10
CA PHE A 224 2.45 -8.93 2.79
C PHE A 224 1.67 -10.24 2.83
N VAL A 225 0.88 -10.50 1.79
CA VAL A 225 0.18 -11.76 1.55
C VAL A 225 0.79 -12.42 0.33
N GLU A 226 1.51 -13.52 0.53
CA GLU A 226 2.17 -14.28 -0.54
C GLU A 226 1.31 -15.43 -1.05
N GLN A 227 0.37 -15.93 -0.24
CA GLN A 227 -0.49 -17.09 -0.55
C GLN A 227 -1.48 -16.85 -1.71
N GLN A 228 -1.62 -15.61 -2.18
CA GLN A 228 -2.38 -15.25 -3.37
C GLN A 228 -1.56 -14.32 -4.23
N LEU A 229 -1.81 -14.28 -5.53
CA LEU A 229 -1.17 -13.32 -6.42
C LEU A 229 -1.67 -11.90 -6.15
N ALA A 230 -0.76 -10.95 -6.13
CA ALA A 230 -1.11 -9.53 -6.14
C ALA A 230 -1.86 -9.18 -7.43
N PRO A 231 -2.81 -8.22 -7.39
CA PRO A 231 -3.42 -7.70 -8.59
C PRO A 231 -2.36 -7.08 -9.50
N SER A 232 -2.51 -7.28 -10.81
CA SER A 232 -1.47 -6.80 -11.73
C SER A 232 -1.37 -5.28 -11.76
N ARG A 233 -0.18 -4.76 -11.46
CA ARG A 233 0.22 -3.36 -11.58
C ARG A 233 0.25 -2.99 -13.06
N GLN A 234 -0.35 -1.84 -13.36
CA GLN A 234 -0.36 -1.28 -14.70
C GLN A 234 0.91 -0.45 -14.91
N GLY A 235 1.45 -0.47 -16.13
CA GLY A 235 2.60 0.34 -16.50
C GLY A 235 3.94 -0.31 -16.15
N ASN A 236 5.00 0.49 -16.24
CA ASN A 236 6.36 0.06 -15.97
C ASN A 236 6.60 -0.06 -14.46
N LEU A 237 7.09 -1.20 -13.99
CA LEU A 237 7.48 -1.39 -12.58
C LEU A 237 8.71 -0.55 -12.18
N ILE A 238 9.41 0.03 -13.16
CA ILE A 238 10.45 1.04 -12.94
C ILE A 238 9.78 2.42 -12.90
N GLU A 239 9.26 2.80 -11.73
CA GLU A 239 8.51 4.05 -11.53
C GLU A 239 9.35 5.31 -11.78
N SER A 240 10.68 5.21 -11.67
CA SER A 240 11.59 6.32 -12.00
C SER A 240 11.74 6.56 -13.52
N GLY A 241 11.14 5.69 -14.33
CA GLY A 241 11.20 5.70 -15.79
C GLY A 241 12.45 5.02 -16.36
N GLY A 242 12.33 4.52 -17.59
CA GLY A 242 13.43 3.87 -18.31
C GLY A 242 13.75 4.44 -19.69
N THR A 243 13.24 5.63 -20.01
CA THR A 243 13.49 6.35 -21.27
C THR A 243 14.66 7.34 -21.21
N PHE A 244 15.23 7.55 -20.01
CA PHE A 244 16.41 8.39 -19.74
C PHE A 244 16.41 9.80 -20.37
N SER A 245 15.22 10.29 -20.75
CA SER A 245 15.03 11.57 -21.46
C SER A 245 15.33 12.81 -20.62
N ASN A 246 15.31 12.67 -19.28
CA ASN A 246 15.48 13.74 -18.30
C ASN A 246 16.71 13.56 -17.39
N GLU A 247 17.82 13.02 -17.94
CA GLU A 247 19.09 12.71 -17.26
C GLU A 247 19.09 11.44 -16.39
N PHE A 248 20.28 10.98 -15.99
CA PHE A 248 20.49 9.78 -15.17
C PHE A 248 20.13 10.11 -13.71
N ASN A 249 19.00 9.62 -13.23
CA ASN A 249 18.54 9.88 -11.86
C ASN A 249 19.25 8.98 -10.83
N ASP A 250 19.09 9.29 -9.54
CA ASP A 250 19.68 8.58 -8.41
C ASP A 250 18.94 7.27 -8.04
N HIS A 251 17.93 6.87 -8.82
CA HIS A 251 17.22 5.60 -8.65
C HIS A 251 17.87 4.43 -9.40
N TRP A 252 18.72 4.72 -10.38
CA TRP A 252 19.51 3.71 -11.09
C TRP A 252 20.86 3.48 -10.41
N ASN A 253 21.23 2.21 -10.24
CA ASN A 253 22.48 1.80 -9.61
C ASN A 253 23.48 1.32 -10.68
N THR A 254 24.71 1.79 -10.61
CA THR A 254 25.79 1.38 -11.51
C THR A 254 26.91 0.62 -10.77
N VAL A 255 27.53 -0.32 -11.48
CA VAL A 255 28.83 -0.90 -11.09
C VAL A 255 29.82 -0.60 -12.20
N GLU A 256 30.85 0.19 -11.89
CA GLU A 256 31.77 0.76 -12.87
C GLU A 256 33.23 0.34 -12.63
N LEU A 257 33.47 -0.97 -12.48
CA LEU A 257 34.81 -1.49 -12.19
C LEU A 257 35.67 -1.67 -13.45
N VAL A 258 35.02 -1.91 -14.59
CA VAL A 258 35.67 -2.11 -15.90
C VAL A 258 35.10 -1.22 -17.01
N THR A 259 34.33 -0.20 -16.64
CA THR A 259 33.88 0.85 -17.54
C THR A 259 34.78 2.08 -17.42
N ASP A 260 34.75 2.94 -18.44
CA ASP A 260 35.23 4.32 -18.32
C ASP A 260 34.11 5.24 -17.82
N SER A 261 32.86 4.97 -18.21
CA SER A 261 31.66 5.61 -17.69
C SER A 261 30.39 4.80 -17.97
N ILE A 262 29.37 5.00 -17.13
CA ILE A 262 27.96 4.76 -17.45
C ILE A 262 27.24 6.10 -17.36
N SER A 263 26.72 6.60 -18.48
CA SER A 263 26.20 7.98 -18.57
C SER A 263 25.11 8.12 -19.61
N VAL A 264 24.20 9.06 -19.43
CA VAL A 264 23.20 9.40 -20.45
C VAL A 264 23.83 10.29 -21.53
N VAL A 265 23.72 9.87 -22.79
CA VAL A 265 24.16 10.62 -23.97
C VAL A 265 22.99 10.66 -24.95
N SER A 266 22.55 11.88 -25.28
CA SER A 266 21.43 12.10 -26.22
C SER A 266 20.13 11.37 -25.83
N GLY A 267 19.87 11.21 -24.53
CA GLY A 267 18.67 10.54 -24.00
C GLY A 267 18.78 9.02 -23.89
N GLU A 268 19.89 8.40 -24.29
CA GLU A 268 20.13 6.95 -24.14
C GLU A 268 21.26 6.71 -23.11
N VAL A 269 21.28 5.56 -22.43
CA VAL A 269 22.43 5.20 -21.57
C VAL A 269 23.56 4.64 -22.41
N LEU A 270 24.70 5.32 -22.41
CA LEU A 270 25.96 4.83 -22.94
C LEU A 270 26.78 4.17 -21.83
N VAL A 271 27.15 2.91 -22.05
CA VAL A 271 28.05 2.13 -21.22
C VAL A 271 29.38 1.98 -21.95
N ALA A 272 30.37 2.78 -21.57
CA ALA A 272 31.70 2.76 -22.16
C ALA A 272 32.56 1.68 -21.48
N VAL A 273 32.77 0.53 -22.13
CA VAL A 273 33.40 -0.65 -21.50
C VAL A 273 34.89 -0.73 -21.82
N ARG A 274 35.72 -0.21 -20.92
CA ARG A 274 37.19 -0.23 -21.03
C ARG A 274 37.80 -1.62 -21.24
N ARG A 275 37.25 -2.68 -20.62
CA ARG A 275 37.72 -4.06 -20.82
C ARG A 275 36.70 -5.13 -20.49
N GLN A 276 36.82 -6.27 -21.17
CA GLN A 276 36.11 -7.50 -20.83
C GLN A 276 36.52 -8.05 -19.46
N SER A 277 35.58 -8.73 -18.81
CA SER A 277 35.73 -9.45 -17.54
C SER A 277 35.07 -10.83 -17.62
N VAL A 278 35.61 -11.80 -16.89
CA VAL A 278 34.96 -13.10 -16.67
C VAL A 278 33.76 -12.99 -15.72
N ASP A 279 33.75 -11.94 -14.89
CA ASP A 279 32.66 -11.54 -14.01
C ASP A 279 31.83 -10.46 -14.72
N PRO A 280 30.65 -10.77 -15.29
CA PRO A 280 29.92 -9.85 -16.16
C PRO A 280 29.39 -8.61 -15.43
N TRP A 281 29.12 -8.73 -14.13
CA TRP A 281 28.56 -7.68 -13.27
C TRP A 281 29.53 -6.53 -12.95
N ARG A 282 30.81 -6.65 -13.34
CA ARG A 282 31.81 -5.57 -13.14
C ARG A 282 31.56 -4.32 -13.99
N ALA A 283 30.65 -4.42 -14.95
CA ALA A 283 29.99 -3.32 -15.64
C ALA A 283 28.48 -3.62 -15.56
N GLN A 284 27.73 -2.91 -14.74
CA GLN A 284 26.32 -3.21 -14.47
C GLN A 284 25.47 -1.95 -14.36
N LEU A 285 24.24 -2.04 -14.84
CA LEU A 285 23.14 -1.12 -14.59
C LEU A 285 22.01 -1.91 -13.91
N SER A 286 21.42 -1.37 -12.85
CA SER A 286 20.31 -2.04 -12.17
C SER A 286 19.32 -1.06 -11.54
N HIS A 287 18.08 -1.52 -11.35
CA HIS A 287 17.02 -0.76 -10.70
C HIS A 287 16.19 -1.66 -9.79
N SER A 288 15.81 -1.17 -8.62
CA SER A 288 14.97 -1.90 -7.67
C SER A 288 13.57 -2.11 -8.24
N ILE A 289 13.03 -3.31 -8.04
CA ILE A 289 11.65 -3.68 -8.37
C ILE A 289 11.13 -4.63 -7.30
N MET A 290 9.80 -4.80 -7.22
CA MET A 290 9.20 -5.83 -6.39
C MET A 290 8.74 -6.98 -7.28
N VAL A 291 9.06 -8.23 -6.90
CA VAL A 291 8.54 -9.43 -7.55
C VAL A 291 7.90 -10.36 -6.54
N GLN A 292 6.90 -11.11 -6.99
CA GLN A 292 6.19 -12.11 -6.19
C GLN A 292 6.34 -13.49 -6.82
N GLU A 293 6.59 -14.52 -6.02
CA GLU A 293 6.68 -15.91 -6.46
C GLU A 293 5.43 -16.31 -7.27
N GLY A 294 5.65 -17.04 -8.38
CA GLY A 294 4.58 -17.53 -9.26
C GLY A 294 3.96 -16.46 -10.17
N GLN A 295 4.26 -15.18 -9.97
CA GLN A 295 3.82 -14.11 -10.87
C GLN A 295 4.71 -14.06 -12.12
N THR A 296 4.09 -13.87 -13.28
CA THR A 296 4.81 -13.68 -14.55
C THR A 296 5.20 -12.22 -14.75
N TYR A 297 6.42 -11.99 -15.22
CA TYR A 297 6.96 -10.68 -15.58
C TYR A 297 7.64 -10.72 -16.95
N THR A 298 7.75 -9.57 -17.60
CA THR A 298 8.49 -9.39 -18.85
C THR A 298 9.44 -8.19 -18.75
N ILE A 299 10.75 -8.43 -18.96
CA ILE A 299 11.78 -7.39 -19.09
C ILE A 299 11.82 -6.97 -20.56
N CYS A 300 11.74 -5.66 -20.83
CA CYS A 300 11.86 -5.10 -22.18
C CYS A 300 12.86 -3.96 -22.20
N TYR A 301 13.61 -3.83 -23.30
CA TYR A 301 14.57 -2.74 -23.51
C TYR A 301 14.99 -2.68 -24.97
N GLU A 302 15.60 -1.56 -25.37
CA GLU A 302 16.27 -1.40 -26.64
C GLU A 302 17.77 -1.30 -26.42
N ALA A 303 18.56 -1.99 -27.25
CA ALA A 303 20.01 -1.95 -27.13
C ALA A 303 20.73 -2.11 -28.48
N LYS A 304 21.91 -1.47 -28.57
CA LYS A 304 22.90 -1.59 -29.65
C LYS A 304 24.31 -1.59 -29.06
N ALA A 305 25.29 -2.01 -29.85
CA ALA A 305 26.70 -1.96 -29.47
C ALA A 305 27.57 -1.58 -30.68
N GLU A 306 28.83 -1.19 -30.47
CA GLU A 306 29.74 -0.83 -31.59
C GLU A 306 30.01 -1.99 -32.56
N GLY A 307 29.72 -3.22 -32.16
CA GLY A 307 29.78 -4.41 -32.99
C GLY A 307 29.13 -5.61 -32.30
N PRO A 308 29.13 -6.79 -32.96
CA PRO A 308 28.53 -7.99 -32.40
C PRO A 308 29.10 -8.36 -31.03
N ARG A 309 28.24 -8.36 -30.00
CA ARG A 309 28.60 -8.78 -28.63
C ARG A 309 27.38 -9.30 -27.88
N VAL A 310 27.62 -9.90 -26.71
CA VAL A 310 26.55 -10.33 -25.81
C VAL A 310 26.43 -9.39 -24.61
N MET A 311 25.23 -9.26 -24.08
CA MET A 311 24.95 -8.75 -22.73
C MET A 311 23.94 -9.67 -22.06
N THR A 312 23.75 -9.52 -20.75
CA THR A 312 22.75 -10.31 -20.01
C THR A 312 21.81 -9.44 -19.20
N ALA A 313 20.56 -9.87 -19.09
CA ALA A 313 19.50 -9.26 -18.29
C ALA A 313 18.88 -10.30 -17.36
N TYR A 314 18.50 -9.92 -16.13
CA TYR A 314 17.90 -10.83 -15.15
C TYR A 314 17.30 -10.08 -13.96
N VAL A 315 16.59 -10.81 -13.09
CA VAL A 315 16.14 -10.33 -11.78
C VAL A 315 16.81 -11.15 -10.67
N ASP A 316 17.27 -10.47 -9.61
CA ASP A 316 17.82 -11.10 -8.39
C ASP A 316 17.26 -10.45 -7.10
N SER A 317 17.45 -11.12 -5.96
CA SER A 317 17.04 -10.68 -4.60
C SER A 317 17.85 -9.51 -4.04
N ASN A 318 18.71 -8.89 -4.85
CA ASN A 318 19.53 -7.76 -4.44
C ASN A 318 20.36 -8.07 -3.17
N LEU A 319 20.48 -7.09 -2.25
CA LEU A 319 21.41 -6.99 -1.12
C LEU A 319 21.42 -8.14 -0.10
N ASP A 320 20.53 -9.13 -0.21
CA ASP A 320 20.49 -10.26 0.71
C ASP A 320 21.51 -11.33 0.32
N ASP A 321 21.37 -11.93 -0.86
CA ASP A 321 22.21 -13.04 -1.33
C ASP A 321 22.41 -13.08 -2.85
N TYR A 322 21.87 -12.10 -3.60
CA TYR A 322 21.87 -12.07 -5.07
C TYR A 322 21.34 -13.37 -5.72
N ARG A 323 20.43 -14.08 -5.04
CA ARG A 323 19.72 -15.22 -5.59
C ARG A 323 18.94 -14.80 -6.83
N ASN A 324 19.15 -15.50 -7.94
CA ASN A 324 18.41 -15.24 -9.16
C ASN A 324 16.92 -15.58 -8.96
N LEU A 325 16.04 -14.67 -9.38
CA LEU A 325 14.59 -14.80 -9.28
C LEU A 325 13.91 -14.97 -10.64
N SER A 326 14.66 -14.84 -11.74
CA SER A 326 14.14 -14.96 -13.11
C SER A 326 14.39 -16.33 -13.77
N GLY A 327 14.74 -17.35 -12.98
CA GLY A 327 15.06 -18.71 -13.47
C GLY A 327 16.37 -18.81 -14.27
N GLY A 328 17.19 -17.77 -14.26
CA GLY A 328 18.47 -17.67 -14.97
C GLY A 328 18.76 -16.26 -15.48
N GLN A 329 19.85 -16.12 -16.23
CA GLN A 329 20.17 -14.89 -16.95
C GLN A 329 19.78 -15.02 -18.42
N PHE A 330 19.08 -14.01 -18.94
CA PHE A 330 18.76 -13.92 -20.35
C PHE A 330 19.94 -13.35 -21.11
N THR A 331 20.29 -13.95 -22.24
CA THR A 331 21.36 -13.46 -23.12
C THR A 331 20.78 -12.69 -24.29
N ALA A 332 21.28 -11.48 -24.53
CA ALA A 332 20.96 -10.69 -25.72
C ALA A 332 22.21 -10.53 -26.61
N ASN A 333 22.05 -10.85 -27.89
CA ASN A 333 23.10 -10.72 -28.90
C ASN A 333 22.94 -9.37 -29.60
N LEU A 334 23.74 -8.39 -29.22
CA LEU A 334 23.69 -7.03 -29.75
C LEU A 334 24.36 -6.92 -31.11
N LEU A 335 23.85 -6.01 -31.93
CA LEU A 335 24.40 -5.58 -33.21
C LEU A 335 24.63 -4.06 -33.22
N ALA A 336 25.21 -3.55 -34.30
CA ALA A 336 25.42 -2.11 -34.52
C ALA A 336 24.11 -1.32 -34.70
N SER A 337 23.04 -1.97 -35.16
CA SER A 337 21.71 -1.38 -35.23
C SER A 337 20.96 -1.61 -33.92
N SER A 338 20.18 -0.61 -33.47
CA SER A 338 19.25 -0.77 -32.34
C SER A 338 18.26 -1.90 -32.58
N GLN A 339 18.05 -2.71 -31.54
CA GLN A 339 17.09 -3.80 -31.52
C GLN A 339 16.34 -3.79 -30.19
N SER A 340 15.05 -4.15 -30.23
CA SER A 340 14.24 -4.36 -29.04
C SER A 340 14.38 -5.82 -28.56
N TYR A 341 14.52 -6.00 -27.26
CA TYR A 341 14.62 -7.29 -26.59
C TYR A 341 13.48 -7.44 -25.59
N SER A 342 13.00 -8.67 -25.44
CA SER A 342 11.95 -9.02 -24.49
C SER A 342 12.22 -10.39 -23.89
N HIS A 343 12.15 -10.49 -22.56
CA HIS A 343 12.36 -11.73 -21.81
C HIS A 343 11.26 -11.90 -20.78
N THR A 344 10.41 -12.92 -20.98
CA THR A 344 9.32 -13.28 -20.07
C THR A 344 9.75 -14.39 -19.13
N PHE A 345 9.41 -14.27 -17.85
CA PHE A 345 9.75 -15.24 -16.82
C PHE A 345 8.67 -15.32 -15.74
N GLU A 346 8.60 -16.44 -15.05
CA GLU A 346 7.84 -16.61 -13.81
C GLU A 346 8.82 -16.45 -12.65
N ALA A 347 8.50 -15.59 -11.69
CA ALA A 347 9.39 -15.33 -10.57
C ALA A 347 9.49 -16.55 -9.64
N THR A 348 10.71 -16.96 -9.29
CA THR A 348 10.97 -18.17 -8.50
C THR A 348 10.99 -17.94 -6.99
N GLY A 349 10.55 -16.76 -6.54
CA GLY A 349 10.49 -16.37 -5.14
C GLY A 349 10.02 -14.92 -5.01
N THR A 350 9.35 -14.60 -3.90
CA THR A 350 8.97 -13.21 -3.59
C THR A 350 10.15 -12.46 -3.02
N ASP A 351 10.34 -11.24 -3.50
CA ASP A 351 11.28 -10.30 -2.94
C ASP A 351 10.83 -8.87 -3.23
N LEU A 352 10.56 -8.13 -2.16
CA LEU A 352 10.08 -6.75 -2.19
C LEU A 352 11.21 -5.73 -2.41
N ARG A 353 12.44 -6.20 -2.55
CA ARG A 353 13.66 -5.42 -2.75
C ARG A 353 14.51 -5.98 -3.90
N ALA A 354 13.92 -6.85 -4.72
CA ALA A 354 14.55 -7.37 -5.92
C ALA A 354 15.07 -6.25 -6.81
N ARG A 355 15.89 -6.61 -7.79
CA ARG A 355 16.33 -5.68 -8.82
C ARG A 355 16.34 -6.34 -10.17
N VAL A 356 16.00 -5.56 -11.19
CA VAL A 356 16.38 -5.88 -12.57
C VAL A 356 17.82 -5.44 -12.78
N ALA A 357 18.63 -6.28 -13.41
CA ALA A 357 20.04 -6.02 -13.63
C ALA A 357 20.46 -6.36 -15.07
N PHE A 358 21.32 -5.51 -15.62
CA PHE A 358 21.93 -5.63 -16.94
C PHE A 358 23.45 -5.65 -16.80
N ASN A 359 24.09 -6.71 -17.28
CA ASN A 359 25.55 -6.87 -17.21
C ASN A 359 26.18 -6.67 -18.59
N PHE A 360 27.29 -5.92 -18.60
CA PHE A 360 27.94 -5.45 -19.81
C PHE A 360 29.42 -5.85 -19.92
N ALA A 361 30.03 -6.50 -18.92
CA ALA A 361 31.47 -6.77 -18.98
C ALA A 361 31.87 -7.98 -19.84
N GLN A 362 30.95 -8.66 -20.52
CA GLN A 362 31.23 -9.83 -21.37
C GLN A 362 32.05 -9.47 -22.63
N SER A 363 32.13 -8.19 -22.99
CA SER A 363 32.92 -7.65 -24.10
C SER A 363 33.43 -6.26 -23.74
N ALA A 364 34.49 -5.80 -24.41
CA ALA A 364 35.03 -4.44 -24.31
C ALA A 364 34.41 -3.47 -25.34
N LEU A 365 33.40 -3.89 -26.10
CA LEU A 365 32.67 -3.00 -27.01
C LEU A 365 31.59 -2.25 -26.24
N ASP A 366 31.49 -0.95 -26.49
CA ASP A 366 30.54 -0.07 -25.85
C ASP A 366 29.09 -0.46 -26.20
N VAL A 367 28.19 -0.21 -25.26
CA VAL A 367 26.77 -0.53 -25.36
C VAL A 367 25.95 0.73 -25.17
N THR A 368 24.92 0.89 -25.99
CA THR A 368 23.85 1.84 -25.73
C THR A 368 22.59 1.06 -25.38
N ILE A 369 21.92 1.45 -24.30
CA ILE A 369 20.66 0.85 -23.84
C ILE A 369 19.67 1.95 -23.47
N ASP A 370 18.39 1.75 -23.81
CA ASP A 370 17.31 2.69 -23.55
C ASP A 370 15.95 1.95 -23.47
N ASN A 371 14.87 2.68 -23.20
CA ASN A 371 13.49 2.20 -23.17
C ASN A 371 13.30 0.97 -22.26
N ILE A 372 13.93 1.00 -21.09
CA ILE A 372 13.95 -0.11 -20.15
C ILE A 372 12.62 -0.19 -19.39
N GLY A 373 11.99 -1.35 -19.42
CA GLY A 373 10.80 -1.61 -18.63
C GLY A 373 10.74 -3.02 -18.07
N VAL A 374 10.05 -3.15 -16.95
CA VAL A 374 9.62 -4.44 -16.41
C VAL A 374 8.12 -4.37 -16.23
N TYR A 375 7.41 -5.37 -16.75
CA TYR A 375 5.95 -5.38 -16.78
C TYR A 375 5.43 -6.68 -16.17
N GLU A 376 4.27 -6.63 -15.54
CA GLU A 376 3.57 -7.84 -15.12
C GLU A 376 2.84 -8.47 -16.31
N GLY A 377 2.97 -9.79 -16.45
CA GLY A 377 2.45 -10.57 -17.56
C GLY A 377 3.46 -10.80 -18.70
N HIS A 378 2.93 -11.03 -19.89
CA HIS A 378 3.67 -11.55 -21.06
C HIS A 378 3.98 -10.48 -22.12
N ALA A 379 3.71 -9.20 -21.84
CA ALA A 379 3.79 -8.14 -22.83
C ALA A 379 4.62 -6.97 -22.32
N CYS A 380 5.30 -6.30 -23.26
CA CYS A 380 5.88 -5.00 -23.01
C CYS A 380 4.79 -3.93 -22.93
N GLY A 381 5.02 -2.90 -22.12
CA GLY A 381 4.21 -1.70 -22.05
C GLY A 381 4.96 -0.45 -22.50
N SER A 382 4.49 0.71 -22.05
CA SER A 382 5.22 1.98 -22.19
C SER A 382 6.45 1.98 -21.27
N PRO A 383 7.64 2.40 -21.74
CA PRO A 383 8.81 2.57 -20.87
C PRO A 383 8.69 3.79 -19.94
N ASP A 384 7.80 4.73 -20.25
CA ASP A 384 7.38 5.79 -19.33
C ASP A 384 6.34 5.24 -18.32
N PRO A 385 6.47 5.59 -17.01
CA PRO A 385 5.61 5.09 -15.93
C PRO A 385 4.11 5.36 -16.12
#